data_AF-A0A958GBW0-F1
#
_entry.id   AF-A0A958GBW0-F1
#
_cell.length_a   1.000
_cell.length_b   1.000
_cell.length_c   1.000
_cell.angle_alpha   90.00
_cell.angle_beta   90.00
_cell.angle_gamma   90.00
#
_symmetry.space_group_name_H-M   'P 1'
#
loop_
_entity.id
_entity.type
_entity.pdbx_description
1 polymer ?
#
loop_
_entity_poly.entity_id
_entity_poly.type
_entity_poly.pdbx_seq_one_letter_code
_entity_poly.pdbx_strand_id
1 'polypeptide(L)' 'TASTITQGGYGEMSYSAIQDKLFPMAAGYGASVDKEVTVFTFRVPADFLNEFYPILKGLILNPAFNEADFNRV' A
#
# COMPACT_ATOMS: atom_id res chain seq x y z
N THR A 1 -12.20 -2.68 3.22
CA THR A 1 -11.49 -2.97 1.95
C THR A 1 -10.37 -2.01 1.65
N ALA A 2 -10.59 -0.69 1.65
CA ALA A 2 -9.50 0.28 1.45
C ALA A 2 -8.37 0.13 2.50
N SER A 3 -8.75 -0.13 3.77
CA SER A 3 -7.80 -0.45 4.85
C SER A 3 -6.99 -1.72 4.56
N THR A 4 -7.64 -2.76 4.01
CA THR A 4 -6.99 -4.02 3.62
C THR A 4 -6.04 -3.82 2.44
N ILE A 5 -6.35 -2.89 1.52
CA ILE A 5 -5.47 -2.53 0.40
C ILE A 5 -4.24 -1.76 0.90
N THR A 6 -4.40 -0.85 1.86
CA THR A 6 -3.26 -0.04 2.33
C THR A 6 -2.40 -0.75 3.38
N GLN A 7 -3.01 -1.60 4.21
CA GLN A 7 -2.34 -2.30 5.30
C GLN A 7 -2.13 -3.80 5.02
N GLY A 8 -2.39 -4.26 3.80
CA GLY A 8 -2.18 -5.64 3.37
C GLY A 8 -0.97 -5.82 2.44
N GLY A 9 -0.86 -7.02 1.88
CA GLY A 9 0.11 -7.35 0.84
C GLY A 9 -0.44 -7.23 -0.59
N TYR A 10 0.44 -7.40 -1.58
CA TYR A 10 0.06 -7.58 -2.99
C TYR A 10 0.86 -8.69 -3.64
N GLY A 11 0.23 -9.50 -4.49
CA GLY A 11 0.86 -10.71 -5.04
C GLY A 11 1.47 -11.59 -3.94
N GLU A 12 2.78 -11.84 -4.02
CA GLU A 12 3.54 -12.60 -3.02
C GLU A 12 4.18 -11.71 -1.91
N MET A 13 4.09 -10.39 -2.02
CA MET A 13 4.69 -9.48 -1.04
C MET A 13 3.77 -9.29 0.18
N SER A 14 4.30 -9.57 1.36
CA SER A 14 3.61 -9.29 2.63
C SER A 14 3.68 -7.80 2.99
N TYR A 15 2.76 -7.36 3.84
CA TYR A 15 2.76 -5.99 4.37
C TYR A 15 4.11 -5.62 5.02
N SER A 16 4.71 -6.53 5.81
CA SER A 16 6.02 -6.29 6.45
C SER A 16 7.12 -6.08 5.42
N ALA A 17 7.19 -6.92 4.39
CA ALA A 17 8.20 -6.80 3.34
C ALA A 17 8.05 -5.47 2.55
N ILE A 18 6.82 -4.97 2.43
CA ILE A 18 6.56 -3.66 1.83
C ILE A 18 7.06 -2.55 2.76
N GLN A 19 6.76 -2.60 4.06
CA GLN A 19 7.25 -1.62 5.05
C GLN A 19 8.78 -1.56 5.10
N ASP A 20 9.45 -2.72 5.05
CA ASP A 20 10.92 -2.81 5.06
C ASP A 20 11.55 -2.12 3.85
N LYS A 21 10.88 -2.16 2.68
CA LYS A 21 11.34 -1.43 1.48
C LYS A 21 11.07 0.06 1.53
N LEU A 22 9.99 0.47 2.19
CA LEU A 22 9.58 1.88 2.26
C LEU A 22 10.34 2.66 3.32
N PHE A 23 10.78 1.99 4.38
CA PHE A 23 11.55 2.58 5.47
C PHE A 23 12.79 3.36 4.98
N PRO A 24 13.70 2.80 4.15
CA PRO A 24 14.84 3.55 3.63
C PRO A 24 14.47 4.69 2.68
N MET A 25 13.31 4.61 2.02
CA MET A 25 12.84 5.65 1.08
C MET A 25 12.13 6.81 1.78
N ALA A 26 11.92 6.73 3.11
CA ALA A 26 11.06 7.65 3.86
C ALA A 26 9.69 7.86 3.19
N ALA A 27 9.17 6.79 2.58
CA ALA A 27 7.94 6.80 1.79
C ALA A 27 6.75 6.37 2.64
N GLY A 28 5.60 7.00 2.41
CA GLY A 28 4.36 6.67 3.10
C GLY A 28 3.15 6.81 2.19
N TYR A 29 2.11 6.06 2.49
CA TYR A 29 0.84 6.12 1.77
C TYR A 29 -0.33 5.78 2.68
N GLY A 30 -1.53 6.12 2.23
CA GLY A 30 -2.77 5.86 2.94
C GLY A 30 -3.99 6.01 2.04
N ALA A 31 -5.16 5.73 2.61
CA ALA A 31 -6.43 5.89 1.93
C ALA A 31 -7.41 6.62 2.84
N SER A 32 -8.21 7.49 2.24
CA SER A 32 -9.36 8.13 2.85
C SER A 32 -10.60 7.69 2.09
N VAL A 33 -11.61 7.20 2.80
CA VAL A 33 -12.87 6.72 2.22
C VAL A 33 -13.99 7.67 2.60
N ASP A 34 -14.72 8.14 1.60
CA ASP A 34 -15.99 8.87 1.75
C ASP A 34 -17.13 8.04 1.12
N LYS A 35 -18.37 8.50 1.24
CA LYS A 35 -19.58 7.84 0.74
C LYS A 35 -19.54 7.60 -0.77
N GLU A 36 -18.92 8.51 -1.52
CA GLU A 36 -18.92 8.48 -2.98
C GLU A 36 -17.56 8.10 -3.58
N VAL A 37 -16.46 8.37 -2.86
CA VAL A 37 -15.10 8.29 -3.41
C VAL A 37 -14.13 7.74 -2.39
N THR A 38 -13.16 6.95 -2.86
CA THR A 38 -11.96 6.58 -2.11
C THR A 38 -10.75 7.27 -2.70
N VAL A 39 -9.99 7.99 -1.88
CA VAL A 39 -8.77 8.71 -2.27
C VAL A 39 -7.56 7.98 -1.71
N PHE A 40 -6.65 7.57 -2.58
CA PHE A 40 -5.33 7.07 -2.19
C PHE A 40 -4.31 8.20 -2.27
N THR A 41 -3.55 8.41 -1.20
CA THR A 41 -2.54 9.47 -1.11
C THR A 41 -1.21 8.85 -0.75
N PHE A 42 -0.13 9.38 -1.34
CA PHE A 42 1.24 8.96 -1.02
C PHE A 42 2.18 10.16 -0.96
N ARG A 43 3.30 9.96 -0.26
CA ARG A 43 4.42 10.89 -0.19
C ARG A 43 5.70 10.09 -0.30
N VAL A 44 6.56 10.49 -1.22
CA VAL A 44 7.87 9.87 -1.47
C VAL A 44 8.84 10.93 -1.98
N PRO A 45 10.13 10.90 -1.62
CA PRO A 45 11.16 11.71 -2.26
C PRO A 45 11.22 11.40 -3.77
N ALA A 46 11.44 12.42 -4.61
CA ALA A 46 11.39 12.28 -6.06
C ALA A 46 12.35 11.20 -6.60
N ASP A 47 13.53 11.07 -5.98
CA ASP A 47 14.58 10.13 -6.37
C ASP A 47 14.12 8.66 -6.29
N PHE A 48 13.20 8.34 -5.38
CA PHE A 48 12.68 6.99 -5.17
C PHE A 48 11.33 6.73 -5.86
N LEU A 49 10.79 7.70 -6.61
CA LEU A 49 9.46 7.59 -7.21
C LEU A 49 9.34 6.38 -8.15
N ASN A 50 10.38 6.09 -8.93
CA ASN A 50 10.39 4.97 -9.87
C ASN A 50 10.35 3.60 -9.17
N GLU A 51 10.92 3.49 -7.97
CA GLU A 51 10.92 2.26 -7.18
C GLU A 51 9.63 2.12 -6.36
N PHE A 52 9.11 3.24 -5.85
CA PHE A 52 7.90 3.29 -5.04
C PHE A 52 6.62 3.05 -5.86
N TYR A 53 6.52 3.66 -7.04
CA TYR A 53 5.28 3.67 -7.79
C TYR A 53 4.77 2.28 -8.23
N PRO A 54 5.63 1.32 -8.63
CA PRO A 54 5.23 -0.06 -8.87
C PRO A 54 4.63 -0.75 -7.63
N ILE A 55 5.15 -0.47 -6.43
CA ILE A 55 4.62 -1.03 -5.16
C ILE A 55 3.20 -0.53 -4.94
N LEU A 56 2.99 0.79 -5.05
CA LEU A 56 1.66 1.39 -4.90
C LEU A 56 0.66 0.86 -5.94
N LYS A 57 1.09 0.73 -7.20
CA LYS A 57 0.29 0.12 -8.26
C LYS A 57 -0.07 -1.33 -7.94
N GLY A 58 0.88 -2.11 -7.43
CA GLY A 58 0.65 -3.50 -7.01
C GLY A 58 -0.45 -3.60 -5.96
N LEU A 59 -0.38 -2.77 -4.93
CA LEU A 59 -1.39 -2.72 -3.85
C LEU A 59 -2.79 -2.43 -4.38
N ILE A 60 -2.94 -1.46 -5.30
CA ILE A 60 -4.25 -1.04 -5.80
C ILE A 60 -4.79 -2.01 -6.88
N LEU A 61 -3.94 -2.48 -7.79
CA LEU A 61 -4.36 -3.26 -8.95
C LEU A 61 -4.37 -4.77 -8.71
N ASN A 62 -3.60 -5.26 -7.75
CA ASN A 62 -3.48 -6.69 -7.44
C ASN A 62 -3.32 -6.96 -5.93
N PRO A 63 -4.26 -6.48 -5.08
CA PRO A 63 -4.21 -6.73 -3.64
C PRO A 63 -4.28 -8.23 -3.34
N ALA A 64 -3.49 -8.70 -2.37
CA ALA A 64 -3.42 -10.12 -2.03
C ALA A 64 -4.70 -10.64 -1.35
N PHE A 65 -5.38 -9.79 -0.56
CA PHE A 65 -6.61 -10.14 0.18
C PHE A 65 -6.50 -11.46 0.96
N ASN A 66 -5.37 -11.69 1.62
CA ASN A 66 -5.23 -12.83 2.50
C ASN A 66 -6.09 -12.63 3.78
N GLU A 67 -6.52 -13.72 4.40
CA GLU A 67 -7.39 -13.71 5.58
C GLU A 67 -6.72 -13.01 6.78
N ALA A 68 -5.40 -13.16 6.94
CA ALA A 68 -4.63 -12.53 8.01
C ALA A 68 -4.65 -10.99 7.92
N ASP A 69 -4.73 -10.42 6.73
CA ASP A 69 -4.82 -8.98 6.50
C ASP A 69 -6.20 -8.46 6.88
N PHE A 70 -7.27 -9.23 6.67
CA PHE A 70 -8.61 -8.87 7.15
C PHE A 70 -8.75 -8.92 8.66
N ASN A 71 -8.15 -9.91 9.31
CA ASN A 71 -8.20 -10.04 10.77
C ASN A 71 -7.40 -8.95 11.50
N ARG A 72 -6.50 -8.25 10.80
CA ARG A 72 -5.66 -7.20 11.37
C ARG A 72 -6.27 -5.79 11.27
N VAL A 73 -7.21 -5.57 10.34
CA VAL A 73 -7.73 -4.23 9.97
C VAL A 73 -9.14 -3.94 10.44
#